data_AF-A0A8T5LQB0-F1
#
_entry.id   AF-A0A8T5LQB0-F1
#
_cell.length_a   1.000
_cell.length_b   1.000
_cell.length_c   1.000
_cell.angle_alpha   90.00
_cell.angle_beta   90.00
_cell.angle_gamma   90.00
#
_symmetry.space_group_name_H-M   'P 1'
#
loop_
_entity.id
_entity.type
_entity.pdbx_description
1 polymer ?
#
loop_
_entity_poly.entity_id
_entity_poly.type
_entity_poly.pdbx_seq_one_letter_code
_entity_poly.pdbx_strand_id
1 'polypeptide(L)'
;MRKKVWRNKSNGQLCITIPSSSGIHEGDIIEVKKSQMKTISYSVVVGDLFHYGHLKSAQFGKSISDYNICGVLTDSAVEKYRIKPIANVKERKAIYSNLNCVDKVMIQNDRDPTENLIKIHEEFPDAKIILIHGSDLKYIHGSEYIKKIGGEVIKHPYYERLSTFKIINQIIANKDKYKDITDFASVISGTEKIDSEYEKGNKVIISTKADTLQALKPLLKRSKIEEIYVFTIPDWKNKKEIVIKDIQEKFSGDIIVRSSAVSEDTLDNSMAGFFDSVLNVDAKDEKEIEKAIKHVASTYKSKGFESSFNQILIQEQTKDIVMSGVLFTRTLEQASPYYVINYDDTTGETDTVTKGLENKTIKISHFAKDVPKELEHVLEAVKEIEELVPGMGLDIEFAVTKTGEVVIFQVRPLTLSYGAIKNDNLVAGRLDELKKRLLGLSNPRK
;
A
#
# COMPACT_ATOMS: atom_id res chain seq x y z
N MET A 1 -25.81 -24.13 17.74
CA MET A 1 -24.81 -23.28 17.04
C MET A 1 -24.18 -22.34 18.05
N ARG A 2 -22.85 -22.20 18.04
CA ARG A 2 -22.14 -21.33 18.98
C ARG A 2 -22.22 -19.88 18.50
N LYS A 3 -22.78 -18.98 19.31
CA LYS A 3 -22.78 -17.53 19.06
C LYS A 3 -22.03 -16.81 20.17
N LYS A 4 -21.19 -15.85 19.80
CA LYS A 4 -20.59 -14.91 20.74
C LYS A 4 -21.63 -13.86 21.10
N VAL A 5 -21.79 -13.51 22.35
CA VAL A 5 -22.65 -12.42 22.81
C VAL A 5 -21.91 -11.10 22.60
N TRP A 6 -22.56 -10.11 22.01
CA TRP A 6 -22.00 -8.75 21.90
C TRP A 6 -23.03 -7.70 22.28
N ARG A 7 -22.55 -6.53 22.72
CA ARG A 7 -23.42 -5.41 23.08
C ARG A 7 -23.69 -4.53 21.88
N ASN A 8 -24.95 -4.20 21.66
CA ASN A 8 -25.37 -3.17 20.72
C ASN A 8 -24.90 -1.80 21.23
N LYS A 9 -24.05 -1.14 20.45
CA LYS A 9 -23.48 0.16 20.81
C LYS A 9 -24.48 1.31 20.79
N SER A 10 -25.64 1.18 20.12
CA SER A 10 -26.62 2.26 20.05
C SER A 10 -27.63 2.25 21.20
N ASN A 11 -27.91 1.09 21.79
CA ASN A 11 -28.94 0.96 22.83
C ASN A 11 -28.52 0.09 24.03
N GLY A 12 -27.29 -0.40 24.06
CA GLY A 12 -26.73 -1.17 25.17
C GLY A 12 -27.27 -2.60 25.32
N GLN A 13 -28.19 -3.05 24.46
CA GLN A 13 -28.78 -4.39 24.52
C GLN A 13 -27.80 -5.46 24.03
N LEU A 14 -27.78 -6.63 24.66
CA LEU A 14 -27.02 -7.78 24.16
C LEU A 14 -27.72 -8.36 22.91
N CYS A 15 -26.97 -8.56 21.83
CA CYS A 15 -27.48 -8.96 20.51
C CYS A 15 -27.76 -10.46 20.35
N ILE A 16 -28.07 -11.14 21.45
CA ILE A 16 -28.78 -12.40 21.45
C ILE A 16 -29.90 -12.18 22.46
N THR A 17 -31.15 -12.37 22.06
CA THR A 17 -32.31 -12.08 22.92
C THR A 17 -32.21 -12.92 24.19
N ILE A 18 -31.81 -12.30 25.30
CA ILE A 18 -31.47 -12.97 26.55
C ILE A 18 -32.24 -12.26 27.69
N PRO A 19 -32.96 -13.00 28.55
CA PRO A 19 -33.60 -12.42 29.74
C PRO A 19 -32.58 -11.75 30.66
N SER A 20 -32.94 -10.63 31.28
CA SER A 20 -32.08 -9.84 32.17
C SER A 20 -31.50 -10.64 33.36
N SER A 21 -32.09 -11.80 33.67
CA SER A 21 -31.74 -12.69 34.78
C SER A 21 -30.90 -13.91 34.38
N SER A 22 -30.36 -13.97 33.15
CA SER A 22 -29.69 -15.18 32.65
C SER A 22 -28.23 -15.35 33.12
N GLY A 23 -27.61 -14.31 33.65
CA GLY A 23 -26.18 -14.32 34.01
C GLY A 23 -25.21 -14.38 32.82
N ILE A 24 -25.67 -14.05 31.60
CA ILE A 24 -24.85 -14.09 30.38
C ILE A 24 -24.28 -12.69 30.09
N HIS A 25 -22.99 -12.62 29.79
CA HIS A 25 -22.23 -11.39 29.57
C HIS A 25 -21.75 -11.25 28.12
N GLU A 26 -21.38 -10.01 27.75
CA GLU A 26 -20.69 -9.76 26.49
C GLU A 26 -19.38 -10.55 26.42
N GLY A 27 -19.16 -11.25 25.30
CA GLY A 27 -18.02 -12.14 25.10
C GLY A 27 -18.35 -13.62 25.27
N ASP A 28 -19.44 -13.96 25.96
CA ASP A 28 -19.83 -15.36 26.21
C ASP A 28 -20.15 -16.09 24.91
N ILE A 29 -19.80 -17.37 24.85
CA ILE A 29 -20.16 -18.25 23.75
C ILE A 29 -21.34 -19.11 24.20
N ILE A 30 -22.52 -18.88 23.62
CA ILE A 30 -23.72 -19.63 23.96
C ILE A 30 -24.16 -20.53 22.82
N GLU A 31 -24.75 -21.66 23.17
CA GLU A 31 -25.31 -22.59 22.21
C GLU A 31 -26.79 -22.31 21.96
N VAL A 32 -27.10 -21.78 20.77
CA VAL A 32 -28.47 -21.49 20.37
C VAL A 32 -28.98 -22.62 19.48
N LYS A 33 -30.18 -23.15 19.79
CA LYS A 33 -30.86 -24.16 18.97
C LYS A 33 -31.48 -23.49 17.74
N LYS A 34 -31.37 -24.12 16.56
CA LYS A 34 -31.93 -23.58 15.31
C LYS A 34 -33.45 -23.36 15.40
N SER A 35 -34.17 -24.21 16.13
CA SER A 35 -35.61 -24.10 16.37
C SER A 35 -36.05 -22.88 17.19
N GLN A 36 -35.11 -22.13 17.78
CA GLN A 36 -35.40 -20.89 18.51
C GLN A 36 -35.23 -19.64 17.63
N MET A 37 -34.68 -19.77 16.42
CA MET A 37 -34.55 -18.66 15.47
C MET A 37 -35.90 -18.44 14.80
N LYS A 38 -36.57 -17.35 15.15
CA LYS A 38 -37.90 -17.03 14.60
C LYS A 38 -37.79 -16.21 13.32
N THR A 39 -36.71 -15.46 13.16
CA THR A 39 -36.45 -14.66 11.95
C THR A 39 -35.04 -14.87 11.41
N ILE A 40 -34.96 -15.16 10.11
CA ILE A 40 -33.70 -15.28 9.37
C ILE A 40 -33.65 -14.17 8.33
N SER A 41 -32.59 -13.35 8.31
CA SER A 41 -32.36 -12.44 7.20
C SER A 41 -31.40 -13.06 6.19
N TYR A 42 -31.73 -12.89 4.91
CA TYR A 42 -30.84 -13.24 3.81
C TYR A 42 -30.60 -12.03 2.92
N SER A 43 -29.33 -11.67 2.71
CA SER A 43 -28.94 -10.61 1.78
C SER A 43 -28.03 -11.17 0.71
N VAL A 44 -28.33 -10.87 -0.55
CA VAL A 44 -27.43 -11.18 -1.67
C VAL A 44 -26.46 -10.02 -1.87
N VAL A 45 -25.17 -10.31 -1.89
CA VAL A 45 -24.12 -9.33 -2.07
C VAL A 45 -23.14 -9.81 -3.13
N VAL A 46 -22.62 -8.86 -3.90
CA VAL A 46 -21.31 -9.08 -4.51
C VAL A 46 -20.24 -8.78 -3.48
N GLY A 47 -20.31 -7.66 -2.77
CA GLY A 47 -19.36 -7.38 -1.69
C GLY A 47 -17.95 -7.08 -2.17
N ASP A 48 -17.82 -6.60 -3.40
CA ASP A 48 -16.55 -6.15 -3.99
C ASP A 48 -16.23 -4.71 -3.57
N LEU A 49 -14.93 -4.38 -3.47
CA LEU A 49 -14.45 -3.13 -2.86
C LEU A 49 -15.20 -2.82 -1.55
N PHE A 50 -15.06 -3.70 -0.55
CA PHE A 50 -15.84 -3.61 0.69
C PHE A 50 -15.76 -2.22 1.33
N HIS A 51 -16.91 -1.67 1.72
CA HIS A 51 -17.03 -0.29 2.17
C HIS A 51 -18.18 -0.13 3.18
N TYR A 52 -18.30 1.05 3.78
CA TYR A 52 -19.25 1.29 4.89
C TYR A 52 -20.72 0.97 4.55
N GLY A 53 -21.16 1.23 3.31
CA GLY A 53 -22.50 0.82 2.86
C GLY A 53 -22.77 -0.69 2.96
N HIS A 54 -21.77 -1.54 2.63
CA HIS A 54 -21.88 -3.00 2.79
C HIS A 54 -22.00 -3.39 4.27
N LEU A 55 -21.19 -2.76 5.14
CA LEU A 55 -21.26 -2.97 6.58
C LEU A 55 -22.63 -2.57 7.13
N LYS A 56 -23.19 -1.43 6.71
CA LYS A 56 -24.52 -0.96 7.14
C LYS A 56 -25.64 -1.91 6.72
N SER A 57 -25.59 -2.42 5.50
CA SER A 57 -26.55 -3.42 5.02
C SER A 57 -26.47 -4.71 5.85
N ALA A 58 -25.26 -5.20 6.14
CA ALA A 58 -25.07 -6.38 7.00
C ALA A 58 -25.53 -6.12 8.45
N GLN A 59 -25.24 -4.95 9.02
CA GLN A 59 -25.72 -4.55 10.35
C GLN A 59 -27.24 -4.44 10.40
N PHE A 60 -27.87 -3.93 9.34
CA PHE A 60 -29.32 -3.85 9.23
C PHE A 60 -29.95 -5.25 9.20
N GLY A 61 -29.39 -6.17 8.41
CA GLY A 61 -29.85 -7.56 8.42
C GLY A 61 -29.75 -8.17 9.81
N LYS A 62 -28.64 -7.94 10.51
CA LYS A 62 -28.47 -8.39 11.88
C LYS A 62 -29.45 -7.74 12.88
N SER A 63 -29.86 -6.49 12.67
CA SER A 63 -30.76 -5.81 13.62
C SER A 63 -32.22 -6.25 13.52
N ILE A 64 -32.61 -6.90 12.42
CA ILE A 64 -34.00 -7.31 12.17
C ILE A 64 -34.21 -8.83 12.20
N SER A 65 -33.16 -9.60 12.48
CA SER A 65 -33.20 -11.06 12.49
C SER A 65 -32.42 -11.66 13.66
N ASP A 66 -32.85 -12.85 14.08
CA ASP A 66 -32.08 -13.65 15.05
C ASP A 66 -30.80 -14.21 14.39
N TYR A 67 -30.86 -14.45 13.08
CA TYR A 67 -29.81 -15.05 12.29
C TYR A 67 -29.64 -14.36 10.93
N ASN A 68 -28.47 -13.74 10.71
CA ASN A 68 -28.15 -13.03 9.48
C ASN A 68 -27.23 -13.83 8.57
N ILE A 69 -27.71 -14.15 7.37
CA ILE A 69 -27.01 -14.91 6.34
C ILE A 69 -26.70 -14.00 5.16
N CYS A 70 -25.44 -13.96 4.73
CA CYS A 70 -25.04 -13.23 3.52
C CYS A 70 -24.67 -14.20 2.39
N GLY A 71 -25.36 -14.08 1.26
CA GLY A 71 -25.04 -14.76 0.01
C GLY A 71 -24.00 -13.99 -0.79
N VAL A 72 -22.78 -14.51 -0.90
CA VAL A 72 -21.70 -13.93 -1.71
C VAL A 72 -21.73 -14.56 -3.09
N LEU A 73 -22.02 -13.76 -4.11
CA LEU A 73 -22.08 -14.22 -5.50
C LEU A 73 -20.71 -14.69 -6.01
N THR A 74 -20.65 -15.76 -6.80
CA THR A 74 -19.43 -16.18 -7.51
C THR A 74 -19.04 -15.17 -8.59
N ASP A 75 -17.76 -15.14 -8.97
CA ASP A 75 -17.27 -14.25 -10.03
C ASP A 75 -18.04 -14.48 -11.34
N SER A 76 -18.27 -15.75 -11.69
CA SER A 76 -19.06 -16.14 -12.87
C SER A 76 -20.53 -15.71 -12.80
N ALA A 77 -21.16 -15.74 -11.62
CA ALA A 77 -22.53 -15.27 -11.46
C ALA A 77 -22.65 -13.76 -11.68
N VAL A 78 -21.63 -13.00 -11.24
CA VAL A 78 -21.57 -11.55 -11.39
C VAL A 78 -21.35 -11.15 -12.85
N GLU A 79 -20.44 -11.84 -13.55
CA GLU A 79 -20.09 -11.58 -14.95
C GLU A 79 -21.29 -11.67 -15.91
N LYS A 80 -22.32 -12.45 -15.59
CA LYS A 80 -23.55 -12.58 -16.41
C LYS A 80 -24.32 -11.26 -16.57
N TYR A 81 -24.17 -10.31 -15.64
CA TYR A 81 -24.99 -9.10 -15.64
C TYR A 81 -24.22 -7.81 -15.29
N ARG A 82 -22.94 -7.91 -14.91
CA ARG A 82 -22.06 -6.75 -14.69
C ARG A 82 -20.59 -7.15 -14.78
N ILE A 83 -19.71 -6.16 -14.67
CA ILE A 83 -18.25 -6.34 -14.72
C ILE A 83 -17.80 -7.31 -13.62
N LYS A 84 -16.81 -8.15 -13.97
CA LYS A 84 -16.12 -9.05 -13.05
C LYS A 84 -15.64 -8.29 -11.80
N PRO A 85 -15.88 -8.81 -10.59
CA PRO A 85 -15.35 -8.23 -9.36
C PRO A 85 -13.82 -8.12 -9.36
N ILE A 86 -13.28 -7.09 -8.69
CA ILE A 86 -11.84 -6.94 -8.45
C ILE A 86 -11.37 -7.99 -7.45
N ALA A 87 -12.03 -8.08 -6.29
CA ALA A 87 -11.77 -9.12 -5.31
C ALA A 87 -12.46 -10.43 -5.74
N ASN A 88 -11.72 -11.53 -5.75
CA ASN A 88 -12.28 -12.83 -6.11
C ASN A 88 -13.24 -13.34 -5.04
N VAL A 89 -14.04 -14.36 -5.36
CA VAL A 89 -15.05 -14.90 -4.45
C VAL A 89 -14.48 -15.38 -3.10
N LYS A 90 -13.23 -15.85 -3.05
CA LYS A 90 -12.60 -16.31 -1.80
C LYS A 90 -12.30 -15.14 -0.87
N GLU A 91 -11.76 -14.04 -1.41
CA GLU A 91 -11.48 -12.81 -0.67
C GLU A 91 -12.77 -12.18 -0.14
N ARG A 92 -13.78 -12.04 -1.00
CA ARG A 92 -15.09 -11.47 -0.62
C ARG A 92 -15.76 -12.32 0.46
N LYS A 93 -15.70 -13.65 0.34
CA LYS A 93 -16.18 -14.57 1.38
C LYS A 93 -15.43 -14.38 2.69
N ALA A 94 -14.10 -14.26 2.65
CA ALA A 94 -13.27 -14.09 3.84
C ALA A 94 -13.63 -12.81 4.60
N ILE A 95 -13.87 -11.70 3.89
CA ILE A 95 -14.32 -10.44 4.48
C ILE A 95 -15.64 -10.64 5.23
N TYR A 96 -16.67 -11.14 4.54
CA TYR A 96 -17.99 -11.33 5.14
C TYR A 96 -17.99 -12.35 6.29
N SER A 97 -17.13 -13.36 6.22
CA SER A 97 -17.02 -14.38 7.29
C SER A 97 -16.38 -13.83 8.57
N ASN A 98 -15.67 -12.70 8.50
CA ASN A 98 -15.05 -12.05 9.65
C ASN A 98 -15.89 -10.88 10.19
N LEU A 99 -17.08 -10.64 9.65
CA LEU A 99 -17.97 -9.59 10.16
C LEU A 99 -18.77 -10.11 11.34
N ASN A 100 -18.67 -9.43 12.49
CA ASN A 100 -19.45 -9.77 13.68
C ASN A 100 -20.98 -9.68 13.47
N CYS A 101 -21.44 -8.93 12.46
CA CYS A 101 -22.86 -8.83 12.11
C CYS A 101 -23.32 -9.89 11.10
N VAL A 102 -22.47 -10.84 10.70
CA VAL A 102 -22.82 -11.91 9.76
C VAL A 102 -22.67 -13.24 10.48
N ASP A 103 -23.77 -13.98 10.62
CA ASP A 103 -23.75 -15.26 11.33
C ASP A 103 -23.36 -16.42 10.40
N LYS A 104 -23.65 -16.32 9.09
CA LYS A 104 -23.27 -17.31 8.07
C LYS A 104 -23.04 -16.66 6.71
N VAL A 105 -22.04 -17.17 5.99
CA VAL A 105 -21.81 -16.82 4.58
C VAL A 105 -22.12 -18.02 3.70
N MET A 106 -22.91 -17.81 2.65
CA MET A 106 -23.20 -18.80 1.62
C MET A 106 -22.65 -18.34 0.28
N ILE A 107 -22.06 -19.24 -0.50
CA ILE A 107 -21.75 -18.94 -1.90
C ILE A 107 -23.04 -18.98 -2.71
N GLN A 108 -23.21 -18.04 -3.64
CA GLN A 108 -24.36 -17.99 -4.52
C GLN A 108 -23.90 -18.02 -5.98
N ASN A 109 -24.39 -18.99 -6.75
CA ASN A 109 -23.94 -19.26 -8.12
C ASN A 109 -24.77 -18.54 -9.20
N ASP A 110 -25.86 -17.88 -8.80
CA ASP A 110 -26.72 -17.14 -9.71
C ASP A 110 -27.23 -15.84 -9.07
N ARG A 111 -27.61 -14.85 -9.87
CA ARG A 111 -28.22 -13.61 -9.36
C ARG A 111 -29.54 -13.90 -8.65
N ASP A 112 -30.29 -14.89 -9.13
CA ASP A 112 -31.51 -15.32 -8.47
C ASP A 112 -31.17 -16.12 -7.19
N PRO A 113 -31.61 -15.65 -5.99
CA PRO A 113 -31.28 -16.32 -4.75
C PRO A 113 -32.12 -17.57 -4.46
N THR A 114 -33.08 -17.94 -5.31
CA THR A 114 -34.06 -18.99 -5.01
C THR A 114 -33.42 -20.31 -4.57
N GLU A 115 -32.31 -20.74 -5.18
CA GLU A 115 -31.60 -21.96 -4.77
C GLU A 115 -31.12 -21.88 -3.31
N ASN A 116 -30.53 -20.75 -2.91
CA ASN A 116 -30.09 -20.55 -1.53
C ASN A 116 -31.26 -20.34 -0.58
N LEU A 117 -32.33 -19.68 -1.02
CA LEU A 117 -33.55 -19.51 -0.23
C LEU A 117 -34.22 -20.85 0.10
N ILE A 118 -34.26 -21.80 -0.85
CA ILE A 118 -34.74 -23.16 -0.63
C ILE A 118 -33.90 -23.84 0.46
N LYS A 119 -32.57 -23.79 0.34
CA LYS A 119 -31.67 -24.38 1.36
C LYS A 119 -31.85 -23.76 2.74
N ILE A 120 -32.08 -22.45 2.81
CA ILE A 120 -32.32 -21.75 4.08
C ILE A 120 -33.68 -22.18 4.66
N HIS A 121 -34.72 -22.28 3.84
CA HIS A 121 -36.04 -22.71 4.30
C HIS A 121 -36.04 -24.18 4.76
N GLU A 122 -35.33 -25.07 4.08
CA GLU A 122 -35.12 -26.45 4.53
C GLU A 122 -34.34 -26.51 5.85
N GLU A 123 -33.36 -25.62 6.04
CA GLU A 123 -32.57 -25.53 7.27
C GLU A 123 -33.34 -24.91 8.45
N PHE A 124 -34.31 -24.03 8.16
CA PHE A 124 -35.10 -23.27 9.13
C PHE A 124 -36.60 -23.25 8.74
N PRO A 125 -37.30 -24.40 8.79
CA PRO A 125 -38.66 -24.54 8.25
C PRO A 125 -39.71 -23.70 9.00
N ASP A 126 -39.50 -23.45 10.30
CA ASP A 126 -40.44 -22.70 11.13
C ASP A 126 -40.13 -21.19 11.20
N ALA A 127 -39.04 -20.74 10.56
CA ALA A 127 -38.58 -19.37 10.67
C ALA A 127 -39.14 -18.49 9.56
N LYS A 128 -39.50 -17.26 9.91
CA LYS A 128 -39.84 -16.24 8.92
C LYS A 128 -38.56 -15.78 8.22
N ILE A 129 -38.45 -16.04 6.91
CA ILE A 129 -37.32 -15.59 6.09
C ILE A 129 -37.58 -14.18 5.57
N ILE A 130 -36.62 -13.30 5.82
CA ILE A 130 -36.60 -11.92 5.36
C ILE A 130 -35.53 -11.78 4.28
N LEU A 131 -35.95 -11.60 3.03
CA LEU A 131 -35.04 -11.28 1.93
C LEU A 131 -34.77 -9.77 1.93
N ILE A 132 -33.52 -9.41 2.17
CA ILE A 132 -33.06 -8.03 2.16
C ILE A 132 -32.52 -7.69 0.78
N HIS A 133 -33.03 -6.60 0.22
CA HIS A 133 -32.59 -6.09 -1.07
C HIS A 133 -32.31 -4.59 -1.02
N GLY A 134 -31.50 -4.10 -1.96
CA GLY A 134 -31.32 -2.66 -2.16
C GLY A 134 -32.59 -2.00 -2.70
N SER A 135 -32.76 -0.70 -2.50
CA SER A 135 -33.96 0.05 -2.90
C SER A 135 -34.21 0.10 -4.42
N ASP A 136 -33.21 -0.25 -5.23
CA ASP A 136 -33.06 0.29 -6.59
C ASP A 136 -33.58 -0.63 -7.71
N LEU A 137 -34.08 -1.83 -7.39
CA LEU A 137 -34.63 -2.74 -8.39
C LEU A 137 -36.17 -2.65 -8.50
N LYS A 138 -36.66 -2.58 -9.74
CA LYS A 138 -38.08 -2.74 -10.09
C LYS A 138 -38.60 -4.16 -9.80
N TYR A 139 -37.75 -5.17 -9.98
CA TYR A 139 -38.05 -6.57 -9.70
C TYR A 139 -36.98 -7.17 -8.78
N ILE A 140 -37.41 -7.83 -7.71
CA ILE A 140 -36.52 -8.47 -6.73
C ILE A 140 -36.58 -9.97 -6.99
N HIS A 141 -35.47 -10.53 -7.49
CA HIS A 141 -35.32 -11.97 -7.67
C HIS A 141 -35.54 -12.73 -6.36
N GLY A 142 -36.17 -13.90 -6.43
CA GLY A 142 -36.57 -14.68 -5.26
C GLY A 142 -37.80 -14.15 -4.49
N SER A 143 -38.34 -12.97 -4.83
CA SER A 143 -39.51 -12.42 -4.12
C SER A 143 -40.77 -13.28 -4.24
N GLU A 144 -40.99 -13.94 -5.37
CA GLU A 144 -42.10 -14.89 -5.55
C GLU A 144 -41.98 -16.09 -4.62
N TYR A 145 -40.77 -16.65 -4.50
CA TYR A 145 -40.49 -17.74 -3.58
C TYR A 145 -40.71 -17.31 -2.13
N ILE A 146 -40.19 -16.14 -1.74
CA ILE A 146 -40.40 -15.58 -0.40
C ILE A 146 -41.88 -15.41 -0.07
N LYS A 147 -42.69 -14.88 -1.00
CA LYS A 147 -44.15 -14.76 -0.81
C LYS A 147 -44.81 -16.13 -0.65
N LYS A 148 -44.42 -17.11 -1.46
CA LYS A 148 -44.96 -18.49 -1.41
C LYS A 148 -44.75 -19.14 -0.04
N ILE A 149 -43.64 -18.84 0.64
CA ILE A 149 -43.30 -19.41 1.94
C ILE A 149 -43.72 -18.53 3.13
N GLY A 150 -44.52 -17.48 2.90
CA GLY A 150 -44.96 -16.56 3.97
C GLY A 150 -43.86 -15.66 4.54
N GLY A 151 -42.73 -15.54 3.83
CA GLY A 151 -41.63 -14.65 4.20
C GLY A 151 -41.89 -13.19 3.83
N GLU A 152 -40.88 -12.35 4.05
CA GLU A 152 -40.96 -10.91 3.81
C GLU A 152 -39.81 -10.41 2.94
N VAL A 153 -40.07 -9.42 2.10
CA VAL A 153 -39.03 -8.74 1.33
C VAL A 153 -38.89 -7.32 1.87
N ILE A 154 -37.73 -7.00 2.42
CA ILE A 154 -37.44 -5.69 2.99
C ILE A 154 -36.40 -4.98 2.12
N LYS A 155 -36.67 -3.71 1.81
CA LYS A 155 -35.71 -2.83 1.15
C LYS A 155 -34.88 -2.12 2.21
N HIS A 156 -33.57 -2.33 2.18
CA HIS A 156 -32.65 -1.53 2.98
C HIS A 156 -32.38 -0.21 2.24
N PRO A 157 -32.50 0.96 2.90
CA PRO A 157 -32.15 2.23 2.29
C PRO A 157 -30.69 2.23 1.87
N TYR A 158 -30.43 2.69 0.65
CA TYR A 158 -29.07 2.79 0.13
C TYR A 158 -28.22 3.73 0.99
N TYR A 159 -26.97 3.37 1.29
CA TYR A 159 -26.05 4.31 1.91
C TYR A 159 -25.57 5.31 0.87
N GLU A 160 -26.24 6.47 0.81
CA GLU A 160 -26.08 7.43 -0.28
C GLU A 160 -24.64 7.86 -0.50
N ARG A 161 -23.80 7.96 0.53
CA ARG A 161 -22.44 8.49 0.37
C ARG A 161 -21.50 7.56 -0.41
N LEU A 162 -21.63 6.23 -0.28
CA LEU A 162 -20.64 5.29 -0.84
C LEU A 162 -21.31 4.12 -1.57
N SER A 163 -20.82 3.85 -2.78
CA SER A 163 -21.13 2.68 -3.60
C SER A 163 -19.91 2.26 -4.38
N THR A 164 -19.84 1.01 -4.84
CA THR A 164 -18.81 0.57 -5.79
C THR A 164 -18.73 1.51 -7.01
N PHE A 165 -19.88 1.91 -7.56
CA PHE A 165 -19.94 2.86 -8.69
C PHE A 165 -19.46 4.26 -8.31
N LYS A 166 -19.80 4.80 -7.14
CA LYS A 166 -19.35 6.12 -6.67
C LYS A 166 -17.87 6.10 -6.35
N ILE A 167 -17.36 5.02 -5.75
CA ILE A 167 -15.92 4.83 -5.49
C ILE A 167 -15.18 4.77 -6.81
N ILE A 168 -15.61 3.93 -7.75
CA ILE A 168 -14.99 3.82 -9.08
C ILE A 168 -15.11 5.13 -9.84
N ASN A 169 -16.27 5.80 -9.85
CA ASN A 169 -16.42 7.09 -10.52
C ASN A 169 -15.60 8.18 -9.85
N GLN A 170 -15.41 8.16 -8.54
CA GLN A 170 -14.54 9.11 -7.87
C GLN A 170 -13.08 8.82 -8.22
N ILE A 171 -12.67 7.55 -8.29
CA ILE A 171 -11.35 7.16 -8.77
C ILE A 171 -11.17 7.57 -10.24
N ILE A 172 -12.16 7.32 -11.12
CA ILE A 172 -12.11 7.65 -12.55
C ILE A 172 -12.19 9.15 -12.80
N ALA A 173 -13.11 9.86 -12.15
CA ALA A 173 -13.25 11.31 -12.30
C ALA A 173 -12.02 12.05 -11.78
N ASN A 174 -11.31 11.45 -10.82
CA ASN A 174 -10.05 11.99 -10.36
C ASN A 174 -8.83 11.25 -10.93
N LYS A 175 -8.96 10.26 -11.83
CA LYS A 175 -7.81 9.54 -12.39
C LYS A 175 -6.91 10.48 -13.17
N ASP A 176 -7.52 11.49 -13.77
CA ASP A 176 -6.89 12.54 -14.55
C ASP A 176 -6.48 13.75 -13.70
N LYS A 177 -6.96 13.79 -12.45
CA LYS A 177 -6.61 14.80 -11.43
C LYS A 177 -5.39 14.33 -10.64
N TYR A 178 -5.36 13.05 -10.31
CA TYR A 178 -4.23 12.30 -9.76
C TYR A 178 -3.35 11.67 -10.84
N LYS A 179 -3.32 12.28 -12.04
CA LYS A 179 -2.40 11.92 -13.13
C LYS A 179 -0.94 12.12 -12.73
N ASP A 180 -0.73 13.04 -11.81
CA ASP A 180 0.48 13.18 -11.02
C ASP A 180 0.22 12.71 -9.59
N ILE A 181 1.16 11.92 -9.07
CA ILE A 181 1.18 11.43 -7.69
C ILE A 181 1.17 12.57 -6.65
N THR A 182 1.52 13.80 -7.07
CA THR A 182 1.52 15.04 -6.27
C THR A 182 0.12 15.49 -5.84
N ASP A 183 -0.92 15.22 -6.63
CA ASP A 183 -2.28 15.66 -6.30
C ASP A 183 -2.99 14.69 -5.33
N PHE A 184 -2.49 13.46 -5.20
CA PHE A 184 -2.89 12.56 -4.11
C PHE A 184 -2.28 13.01 -2.78
N ALA A 185 -1.06 13.56 -2.81
CA ALA A 185 -0.41 14.17 -1.65
C ALA A 185 -1.12 15.45 -1.18
N SER A 186 -1.74 16.22 -2.08
CA SER A 186 -2.54 17.42 -1.74
C SER A 186 -3.86 17.07 -1.01
N VAL A 187 -4.49 15.94 -1.36
CA VAL A 187 -5.68 15.41 -0.67
C VAL A 187 -5.34 14.85 0.72
N ILE A 188 -4.13 14.33 0.87
CA ILE A 188 -3.59 13.88 2.16
C ILE A 188 -3.15 15.08 3.03
N SER A 189 -2.76 16.20 2.42
CA SER A 189 -2.36 17.43 3.14
C SER A 189 -3.54 18.35 3.50
N GLY A 190 -4.72 18.15 2.90
CA GLY A 190 -5.99 18.77 3.30
C GLY A 190 -6.56 18.20 4.62
N THR A 191 -5.80 18.30 5.70
CA THR A 191 -6.30 18.11 7.08
C THR A 191 -6.55 19.47 7.72
N GLU A 192 -7.62 20.14 7.29
CA GLU A 192 -8.31 21.06 8.19
C GLU A 192 -9.58 20.38 8.70
N LYS A 193 -9.53 20.07 10.01
CA LYS A 193 -10.58 19.51 10.87
C LYS A 193 -10.85 18.02 10.72
N ILE A 194 -9.97 17.22 11.33
CA ILE A 194 -10.41 16.00 12.03
C ILE A 194 -9.80 16.06 13.42
N ASP A 195 -10.67 16.00 14.42
CA ASP A 195 -10.39 16.21 15.83
C ASP A 195 -9.21 15.38 16.36
N SER A 196 -8.50 16.03 17.28
CA SER A 196 -7.40 15.56 18.10
C SER A 196 -7.71 14.24 18.81
N GLU A 197 -6.97 13.17 18.47
CA GLU A 197 -6.47 12.14 19.42
C GLU A 197 -5.68 10.99 18.76
N TYR A 198 -5.43 11.00 17.46
CA TYR A 198 -4.63 9.95 16.82
C TYR A 198 -3.15 10.33 16.72
N GLU A 199 -2.41 10.08 17.80
CA GLU A 199 -0.95 10.09 17.80
C GLU A 199 -0.37 8.98 16.88
N LYS A 200 0.49 9.44 15.96
CA LYS A 200 1.74 8.82 15.48
C LYS A 200 1.76 7.31 15.25
N GLY A 201 1.71 6.93 13.98
CA GLY A 201 2.17 5.62 13.51
C GLY A 201 2.07 5.47 11.99
N ASN A 202 3.21 5.64 11.32
CA ASN A 202 3.55 5.16 9.98
C ASN A 202 2.73 5.68 8.78
N LYS A 203 3.13 6.85 8.28
CA LYS A 203 3.08 7.16 6.84
C LYS A 203 4.48 6.91 6.28
N VAL A 204 4.68 5.85 5.52
CA VAL A 204 5.79 5.81 4.56
C VAL A 204 5.31 5.19 3.26
N ILE A 205 5.40 5.98 2.20
CA ILE A 205 5.07 5.64 0.81
C ILE A 205 6.41 5.34 0.15
N ILE A 206 6.71 4.08 -0.12
CA ILE A 206 7.73 3.72 -1.12
C ILE A 206 7.10 2.70 -2.06
N SER A 207 6.98 3.10 -3.34
CA SER A 207 6.60 2.25 -4.47
C SER A 207 7.83 2.02 -5.36
N THR A 208 7.72 2.11 -6.69
CA THR A 208 8.84 1.86 -7.61
C THR A 208 9.95 2.93 -7.46
N LYS A 209 11.13 2.68 -8.06
CA LYS A 209 12.24 3.66 -8.12
C LYS A 209 11.78 5.00 -8.69
N ALA A 210 11.06 4.95 -9.81
CA ALA A 210 10.59 6.12 -10.52
C ALA A 210 9.62 6.94 -9.66
N ASP A 211 8.64 6.28 -9.06
CA ASP A 211 7.62 6.94 -8.24
C ASP A 211 8.26 7.58 -6.99
N THR A 212 9.22 6.90 -6.35
CA THR A 212 9.93 7.40 -5.16
C THR A 212 10.70 8.67 -5.50
N LEU A 213 11.43 8.68 -6.62
CA LEU A 213 12.15 9.86 -7.08
C LEU A 213 11.21 11.00 -7.47
N GLN A 214 10.10 10.71 -8.15
CA GLN A 214 9.07 11.71 -8.50
C GLN A 214 8.45 12.35 -7.25
N ALA A 215 8.19 11.56 -6.21
CA ALA A 215 7.61 12.05 -4.96
C ALA A 215 8.59 12.91 -4.14
N LEU A 216 9.88 12.53 -4.11
CA LEU A 216 10.90 13.27 -3.36
C LEU A 216 11.33 14.55 -4.07
N LYS A 217 11.48 14.53 -5.40
CA LYS A 217 12.05 15.64 -6.18
C LYS A 217 11.52 17.03 -5.83
N PRO A 218 10.20 17.28 -5.71
CA PRO A 218 9.70 18.63 -5.39
C PRO A 218 9.88 19.05 -3.92
N LEU A 219 10.30 18.13 -3.04
CA LEU A 219 10.41 18.36 -1.60
C LEU A 219 11.86 18.63 -1.14
N LEU A 220 12.85 18.20 -1.93
CA LEU A 220 14.27 18.34 -1.59
C LEU A 220 14.74 19.78 -1.74
N LYS A 221 15.51 20.26 -0.76
CA LYS A 221 16.12 21.59 -0.69
C LYS A 221 17.62 21.52 -0.45
N ARG A 222 18.11 20.44 0.16
CA ARG A 222 19.54 20.17 0.44
C ARG A 222 20.18 19.29 -0.62
N SER A 223 19.38 18.66 -1.45
CA SER A 223 19.79 17.84 -2.58
C SER A 223 18.85 18.05 -3.76
N LYS A 224 19.21 17.48 -4.91
CA LYS A 224 18.35 17.45 -6.09
C LYS A 224 18.18 16.04 -6.63
N ILE A 225 17.11 15.87 -7.38
CA ILE A 225 16.93 14.76 -8.32
C ILE A 225 16.88 15.41 -9.71
N GLU A 226 17.65 14.87 -10.65
CA GLU A 226 17.72 15.41 -12.01
C GLU A 226 16.36 15.38 -12.74
N GLU A 227 16.29 15.94 -13.94
CA GLU A 227 15.08 15.85 -14.75
C GLU A 227 14.72 14.39 -15.03
N ILE A 228 13.42 14.05 -14.90
CA ILE A 228 12.95 12.67 -15.03
C ILE A 228 11.69 12.59 -15.89
N TYR A 229 11.57 11.51 -16.63
CA TYR A 229 10.39 11.15 -17.42
C TYR A 229 10.12 9.66 -17.28
N VAL A 230 8.87 9.31 -17.03
CA VAL A 230 8.47 7.95 -16.66
C VAL A 230 7.31 7.53 -17.52
N PHE A 231 7.38 6.32 -18.08
CA PHE A 231 6.30 5.73 -18.86
C PHE A 231 6.24 4.22 -18.63
N THR A 232 5.10 3.59 -18.92
CA THR A 232 4.94 2.15 -18.75
C THR A 232 5.32 1.36 -20.01
N ILE A 233 5.57 0.06 -19.88
CA ILE A 233 5.78 -0.82 -21.04
C ILE A 233 4.61 -0.76 -22.06
N PRO A 234 3.32 -0.75 -21.63
CA PRO A 234 2.21 -0.49 -22.54
C PRO A 234 2.27 0.86 -23.25
N ASP A 235 2.68 1.94 -22.57
CA ASP A 235 2.82 3.26 -23.22
C ASP A 235 3.85 3.20 -24.34
N TRP A 236 5.00 2.57 -24.09
CA TRP A 236 6.02 2.35 -25.13
C TRP A 236 5.50 1.53 -26.31
N LYS A 237 4.77 0.43 -26.04
CA LYS A 237 4.24 -0.45 -27.09
C LYS A 237 3.17 0.24 -27.95
N ASN A 238 2.33 1.07 -27.34
CA ASN A 238 1.15 1.65 -28.00
C ASN A 238 1.37 3.07 -28.53
N LYS A 239 2.36 3.80 -28.01
CA LYS A 239 2.57 5.24 -28.26
C LYS A 239 4.06 5.60 -28.36
N LYS A 240 4.86 4.71 -28.95
CA LYS A 240 6.31 4.85 -29.09
C LYS A 240 6.73 6.24 -29.58
N GLU A 241 6.12 6.72 -30.66
CA GLU A 241 6.47 7.98 -31.32
C GLU A 241 6.23 9.19 -30.40
N ILE A 242 5.18 9.14 -29.58
CA ILE A 242 4.87 10.18 -28.59
C ILE A 242 5.91 10.15 -27.47
N VAL A 243 6.26 8.96 -26.96
CA VAL A 243 7.26 8.79 -25.89
C VAL A 243 8.63 9.34 -26.32
N ILE A 244 9.08 9.03 -27.53
CA ILE A 244 10.35 9.54 -28.06
C ILE A 244 10.31 11.05 -28.20
N LYS A 245 9.21 11.59 -28.73
CA LYS A 245 9.03 13.03 -28.88
C LYS A 245 9.06 13.75 -27.52
N ASP A 246 8.37 13.23 -26.52
CA ASP A 246 8.36 13.78 -25.16
C ASP A 246 9.77 13.79 -24.55
N ILE A 247 10.55 12.71 -24.75
CA ILE A 247 11.95 12.66 -24.32
C ILE A 247 12.78 13.75 -25.02
N GLN A 248 12.68 13.84 -26.34
CA GLN A 248 13.40 14.83 -27.14
C GLN A 248 13.02 16.27 -26.78
N GLU A 249 11.77 16.54 -26.42
CA GLU A 249 11.33 17.87 -25.98
C GLU A 249 11.79 18.19 -24.56
N LYS A 250 11.79 17.19 -23.67
CA LYS A 250 12.09 17.38 -22.25
C LYS A 250 13.58 17.44 -21.94
N PHE A 251 14.41 16.73 -22.69
CA PHE A 251 15.84 16.60 -22.42
C PHE A 251 16.67 17.24 -23.55
N SER A 252 17.68 18.02 -23.17
CA SER A 252 18.61 18.68 -24.10
C SER A 252 19.99 18.03 -24.20
N GLY A 253 20.37 17.19 -23.24
CA GLY A 253 21.67 16.51 -23.19
C GLY A 253 21.53 14.99 -23.04
N ASP A 254 22.59 14.35 -22.58
CA ASP A 254 22.64 12.90 -22.40
C ASP A 254 21.66 12.44 -21.29
N ILE A 255 21.00 11.31 -21.53
CA ILE A 255 20.07 10.69 -20.59
C ILE A 255 20.56 9.29 -20.20
N ILE A 256 20.06 8.84 -19.06
CA ILE A 256 20.16 7.47 -18.56
C ILE A 256 18.79 6.82 -18.68
N VAL A 257 18.74 5.61 -19.24
CA VAL A 257 17.55 4.78 -19.33
C VAL A 257 17.64 3.67 -18.29
N ARG A 258 16.71 3.65 -17.33
CA ARG A 258 16.73 2.76 -16.16
C ARG A 258 15.45 1.94 -16.06
N SER A 259 15.58 0.76 -15.47
CA SER A 259 14.43 -0.01 -15.03
C SER A 259 13.75 0.64 -13.84
N SER A 260 12.44 0.42 -13.72
CA SER A 260 11.63 0.71 -12.55
C SER A 260 10.49 -0.30 -12.50
N ALA A 261 10.80 -1.54 -12.09
CA ALA A 261 9.81 -2.61 -12.01
C ALA A 261 9.03 -2.58 -10.69
N VAL A 262 7.76 -2.99 -10.74
CA VAL A 262 6.87 -3.02 -9.55
C VAL A 262 7.32 -4.04 -8.51
N SER A 263 7.99 -5.09 -8.97
CA SER A 263 8.52 -6.18 -8.14
C SER A 263 9.98 -5.99 -7.74
N GLU A 264 10.65 -4.94 -8.24
CA GLU A 264 12.09 -4.73 -8.07
C GLU A 264 12.47 -4.35 -6.65
N ASP A 265 11.63 -3.51 -6.04
CA ASP A 265 11.84 -2.97 -4.71
C ASP A 265 10.58 -3.22 -3.87
N THR A 266 10.64 -4.24 -3.02
CA THR A 266 9.60 -4.52 -2.02
C THR A 266 10.21 -4.33 -0.63
N LEU A 267 9.37 -4.10 0.38
CA LEU A 267 9.83 -4.02 1.78
C LEU A 267 10.62 -5.27 2.20
N ASP A 268 10.30 -6.43 1.60
CA ASP A 268 10.82 -7.74 1.99
C ASP A 268 11.98 -8.24 1.09
N ASN A 269 12.20 -7.65 -0.09
CA ASN A 269 13.27 -8.04 -1.03
C ASN A 269 13.70 -6.84 -1.91
N SER A 270 15.02 -6.61 -2.00
CA SER A 270 15.66 -5.67 -2.91
C SER A 270 16.41 -6.43 -4.00
N MET A 271 16.17 -6.08 -5.27
CA MET A 271 16.87 -6.64 -6.42
C MET A 271 17.85 -5.61 -7.01
N ALA A 272 18.72 -5.03 -6.17
CA ALA A 272 19.73 -4.06 -6.60
C ALA A 272 20.64 -4.63 -7.71
N GLY A 273 20.87 -3.85 -8.78
CA GLY A 273 21.67 -4.28 -9.94
C GLY A 273 21.04 -5.42 -10.76
N PHE A 274 19.80 -5.82 -10.45
CA PHE A 274 19.16 -6.97 -11.10
C PHE A 274 18.63 -6.66 -12.49
N PHE A 275 18.34 -5.41 -12.85
CA PHE A 275 17.94 -5.02 -14.20
C PHE A 275 18.94 -4.03 -14.78
N ASP A 276 19.09 -4.06 -16.10
CA ASP A 276 20.17 -3.33 -16.76
C ASP A 276 19.75 -1.85 -16.94
N SER A 277 20.74 -0.95 -16.94
CA SER A 277 20.57 0.47 -17.26
C SER A 277 21.51 0.85 -18.40
N VAL A 278 21.12 1.83 -19.21
CA VAL A 278 21.92 2.32 -20.33
C VAL A 278 22.24 3.80 -20.09
N LEU A 279 23.53 4.11 -19.99
CA LEU A 279 24.06 5.46 -19.76
C LEU A 279 24.47 6.11 -21.08
N ASN A 280 24.66 7.42 -21.09
CA ASN A 280 25.17 8.23 -22.19
C ASN A 280 24.34 8.10 -23.48
N VAL A 281 23.01 8.10 -23.37
CA VAL A 281 22.12 8.06 -24.53
C VAL A 281 21.84 9.49 -24.96
N ASP A 282 22.12 9.84 -26.22
CA ASP A 282 21.80 11.19 -26.72
C ASP A 282 20.28 11.37 -26.83
N ALA A 283 19.72 12.30 -26.04
CA ALA A 283 18.28 12.59 -26.05
C ALA A 283 17.77 13.18 -27.37
N LYS A 284 18.64 13.55 -28.32
CA LYS A 284 18.26 13.99 -29.66
C LYS A 284 18.33 12.87 -30.71
N ASP A 285 19.06 11.79 -30.46
CA ASP A 285 19.12 10.65 -31.37
C ASP A 285 18.01 9.63 -31.08
N GLU A 286 16.98 9.65 -31.92
CA GLU A 286 15.85 8.72 -31.86
C GLU A 286 16.28 7.24 -31.85
N LYS A 287 17.32 6.88 -32.61
CA LYS A 287 17.76 5.48 -32.71
C LYS A 287 18.46 5.02 -31.43
N GLU A 288 19.23 5.89 -30.79
CA GLU A 288 19.86 5.57 -29.52
C GLU A 288 18.83 5.41 -28.41
N ILE A 289 17.86 6.32 -28.32
CA ILE A 289 16.74 6.26 -27.37
C ILE A 289 15.98 4.93 -27.54
N GLU A 290 15.58 4.61 -28.77
CA GLU A 290 14.83 3.38 -29.04
C GLU A 290 15.63 2.13 -28.68
N LYS A 291 16.92 2.09 -29.02
CA LYS A 291 17.80 0.97 -28.72
C LYS A 291 17.94 0.78 -27.20
N ALA A 292 18.16 1.86 -26.46
CA ALA A 292 18.30 1.83 -25.01
C ALA A 292 17.01 1.36 -24.32
N ILE A 293 15.87 1.94 -24.69
CA ILE A 293 14.55 1.56 -24.12
C ILE A 293 14.24 0.09 -24.42
N LYS A 294 14.47 -0.37 -25.65
CA LYS A 294 14.26 -1.78 -26.01
C LYS A 294 15.17 -2.72 -25.21
N HIS A 295 16.42 -2.33 -24.99
CA HIS A 295 17.35 -3.11 -24.19
C HIS A 295 16.84 -3.26 -22.76
N VAL A 296 16.55 -2.15 -22.07
CA VAL A 296 16.02 -2.16 -20.69
C VAL A 296 14.70 -2.94 -20.62
N ALA A 297 13.76 -2.69 -21.53
CA ALA A 297 12.48 -3.41 -21.59
C ALA A 297 12.64 -4.93 -21.75
N SER A 298 13.66 -5.37 -22.51
CA SER A 298 13.92 -6.79 -22.75
C SER A 298 14.39 -7.53 -21.49
N THR A 299 15.02 -6.81 -20.56
CA THR A 299 15.51 -7.39 -19.30
C THR A 299 14.39 -7.85 -18.38
N TYR A 300 13.23 -7.19 -18.41
CA TYR A 300 12.04 -7.64 -17.67
C TYR A 300 11.60 -9.03 -18.12
N LYS A 301 11.60 -9.25 -19.44
CA LYS A 301 11.20 -10.52 -20.03
C LYS A 301 12.24 -11.62 -19.76
N SER A 302 13.51 -11.34 -20.01
CA SER A 302 14.57 -12.35 -19.86
C SER A 302 14.75 -12.80 -18.41
N LYS A 303 14.44 -11.92 -17.43
CA LYS A 303 14.54 -12.22 -16.00
C LYS A 303 13.22 -12.69 -15.37
N GLY A 304 12.15 -12.87 -16.15
CA GLY A 304 10.89 -13.48 -15.71
C GLY A 304 9.91 -12.55 -14.97
N PHE A 305 10.09 -11.23 -15.07
CA PHE A 305 9.29 -10.20 -14.39
C PHE A 305 8.41 -9.42 -15.37
N GLU A 306 7.62 -10.10 -16.20
CA GLU A 306 6.69 -9.42 -17.10
C GLU A 306 5.46 -8.87 -16.33
N SER A 307 5.29 -7.55 -16.34
CA SER A 307 4.11 -6.87 -15.82
C SER A 307 3.76 -5.68 -16.69
N SER A 308 2.47 -5.45 -16.94
CA SER A 308 1.99 -4.24 -17.62
C SER A 308 2.21 -2.97 -16.80
N PHE A 309 2.51 -3.11 -15.51
CA PHE A 309 2.79 -2.00 -14.60
C PHE A 309 4.28 -1.66 -14.50
N ASN A 310 5.18 -2.44 -15.11
CA ASN A 310 6.60 -2.07 -15.13
C ASN A 310 6.78 -0.76 -15.90
N GLN A 311 7.61 0.11 -15.33
CA GLN A 311 7.93 1.41 -15.87
C GLN A 311 9.34 1.41 -16.45
N ILE A 312 9.62 2.39 -17.29
CA ILE A 312 10.97 2.80 -17.66
C ILE A 312 11.15 4.23 -17.16
N LEU A 313 12.27 4.44 -16.47
CA LEU A 313 12.68 5.73 -15.95
C LEU A 313 13.75 6.29 -16.88
N ILE A 314 13.46 7.44 -17.47
CA ILE A 314 14.44 8.29 -18.14
C ILE A 314 14.86 9.36 -17.17
N GLN A 315 16.16 9.53 -16.98
CA GLN A 315 16.73 10.53 -16.09
C GLN A 315 17.83 11.30 -16.85
N GLU A 316 17.89 12.62 -16.69
CA GLU A 316 19.01 13.40 -17.21
C GLU A 316 20.32 12.94 -16.57
N GLN A 317 21.37 12.80 -17.38
CA GLN A 317 22.65 12.33 -16.87
C GLN A 317 23.40 13.45 -16.17
N THR A 318 23.68 13.27 -14.88
CA THR A 318 24.51 14.19 -14.09
C THR A 318 25.93 14.23 -14.63
N LYS A 319 26.46 15.44 -14.77
CA LYS A 319 27.84 15.72 -15.23
C LYS A 319 28.69 16.25 -14.08
N ASP A 320 30.01 16.29 -14.31
CA ASP A 320 30.99 16.87 -13.37
C ASP A 320 30.94 16.28 -11.96
N ILE A 321 30.84 14.95 -11.87
CA ILE A 321 30.79 14.22 -10.60
C ILE A 321 32.19 14.11 -10.02
N VAL A 322 32.32 14.43 -8.74
CA VAL A 322 33.56 14.28 -7.96
C VAL A 322 33.47 13.19 -6.90
N MET A 323 32.25 12.78 -6.55
CA MET A 323 32.00 11.68 -5.63
C MET A 323 30.71 10.98 -6.01
N SER A 324 30.66 9.66 -5.95
CA SER A 324 29.42 8.89 -6.04
C SER A 324 29.41 7.80 -4.99
N GLY A 325 28.23 7.34 -4.58
CA GLY A 325 28.17 6.33 -3.54
C GLY A 325 26.79 5.76 -3.26
N VAL A 326 26.80 4.76 -2.38
CA VAL A 326 25.63 4.13 -1.79
C VAL A 326 25.69 4.34 -0.29
N LEU A 327 24.60 4.80 0.29
CA LEU A 327 24.47 5.10 1.70
C LEU A 327 23.30 4.35 2.32
N PHE A 328 23.57 3.64 3.39
CA PHE A 328 22.54 3.06 4.25
C PHE A 328 22.39 3.91 5.51
N THR A 329 21.16 4.27 5.89
CA THR A 329 20.92 5.06 7.12
C THR A 329 20.94 4.22 8.38
N ARG A 330 21.06 2.89 8.25
CA ARG A 330 21.26 1.96 9.36
C ARG A 330 22.17 0.82 8.92
N THR A 331 22.82 0.16 9.87
CA THR A 331 23.55 -1.09 9.60
C THR A 331 22.59 -2.20 9.17
N LEU A 332 22.94 -3.01 8.17
CA LEU A 332 22.10 -4.11 7.67
C LEU A 332 21.87 -5.21 8.72
N GLU A 333 22.87 -5.49 9.56
CA GLU A 333 22.83 -6.67 10.46
C GLU A 333 21.93 -6.46 11.68
N GLN A 334 21.96 -5.25 12.25
CA GLN A 334 21.33 -4.96 13.54
C GLN A 334 20.42 -3.73 13.52
N ALA A 335 20.22 -3.09 12.36
CA ALA A 335 19.52 -1.81 12.25
C ALA A 335 20.06 -0.72 13.22
N SER A 336 21.35 -0.77 13.53
CA SER A 336 22.00 0.16 14.44
C SER A 336 22.07 1.57 13.83
N PRO A 337 22.00 2.64 14.66
CA PRO A 337 21.95 4.03 14.20
C PRO A 337 23.32 4.52 13.72
N TYR A 338 23.71 4.04 12.54
CA TYR A 338 24.91 4.42 11.82
C TYR A 338 24.59 4.62 10.35
N TYR A 339 25.07 5.73 9.80
CA TYR A 339 25.23 5.89 8.37
C TYR A 339 26.39 5.01 7.91
N VAL A 340 26.13 4.10 6.97
CA VAL A 340 27.14 3.27 6.32
C VAL A 340 27.26 3.77 4.88
N ILE A 341 28.40 4.34 4.54
CA ILE A 341 28.60 5.05 3.27
C ILE A 341 29.74 4.36 2.52
N ASN A 342 29.41 3.79 1.37
CA ASN A 342 30.37 3.28 0.40
C ASN A 342 30.44 4.27 -0.76
N TYR A 343 31.62 4.80 -1.03
CA TYR A 343 31.76 5.86 -2.03
C TYR A 343 33.08 5.79 -2.80
N ASP A 344 33.06 6.43 -3.96
CA ASP A 344 34.19 6.62 -4.85
C ASP A 344 34.33 8.11 -5.14
N ASP A 345 35.48 8.68 -4.77
CA ASP A 345 35.85 10.08 -4.96
C ASP A 345 37.03 10.25 -5.94
N THR A 346 37.32 9.23 -6.74
CA THR A 346 38.51 9.20 -7.61
C THR A 346 38.20 9.02 -9.08
N THR A 347 37.18 8.23 -9.43
CA THR A 347 36.88 7.89 -10.83
C THR A 347 35.96 8.90 -11.50
N GLY A 348 35.07 9.52 -10.73
CA GLY A 348 33.98 10.37 -11.24
C GLY A 348 32.83 9.60 -11.91
N GLU A 349 32.82 8.25 -11.84
CA GLU A 349 31.74 7.41 -12.36
C GLU A 349 30.64 7.19 -11.31
N THR A 350 29.38 6.98 -11.74
CA THR A 350 28.21 6.85 -10.82
C THR A 350 27.82 5.44 -10.45
N ASP A 351 28.39 4.44 -11.12
CA ASP A 351 28.00 3.03 -10.98
C ASP A 351 29.13 2.14 -10.49
N THR A 352 30.27 2.71 -10.09
CA THR A 352 31.42 1.96 -9.58
C THR A 352 31.10 1.22 -8.29
N VAL A 353 30.38 1.86 -7.36
CA VAL A 353 29.99 1.25 -6.09
C VAL A 353 28.96 0.14 -6.30
N THR A 354 27.97 0.34 -7.17
CA THR A 354 26.93 -0.68 -7.46
C THR A 354 27.48 -1.87 -8.27
N LYS A 355 28.60 -1.69 -8.98
CA LYS A 355 29.37 -2.76 -9.64
C LYS A 355 30.39 -3.44 -8.71
N GLY A 356 30.54 -3.01 -7.46
CA GLY A 356 31.47 -3.59 -6.48
C GLY A 356 32.95 -3.19 -6.67
N LEU A 357 33.22 -2.07 -7.34
CA LEU A 357 34.56 -1.49 -7.54
C LEU A 357 34.86 -0.42 -6.47
N GLU A 358 34.34 -0.59 -5.25
CA GLU A 358 34.37 0.40 -4.18
C GLU A 358 35.79 0.82 -3.77
N ASN A 359 35.97 2.13 -3.52
CA ASN A 359 37.26 2.68 -3.12
C ASN A 359 37.34 2.97 -1.62
N LYS A 360 36.22 3.32 -0.96
CA LYS A 360 36.18 3.68 0.47
C LYS A 360 34.85 3.30 1.14
N THR A 361 34.93 2.85 2.40
CA THR A 361 33.78 2.64 3.29
C THR A 361 33.97 3.42 4.58
N ILE A 362 32.95 4.17 5.00
CA ILE A 362 32.91 4.85 6.30
C ILE A 362 31.62 4.54 7.05
N LYS A 363 31.72 4.42 8.38
CA LYS A 363 30.58 4.26 9.28
C LYS A 363 30.54 5.45 10.24
N ILE A 364 29.46 6.23 10.18
CA ILE A 364 29.27 7.44 11.00
C ILE A 364 28.08 7.20 11.91
N SER A 365 28.30 7.29 13.23
CA SER A 365 27.20 7.16 14.20
C SER A 365 26.22 8.32 14.06
N HIS A 366 24.91 8.08 14.22
CA HIS A 366 23.90 9.15 14.30
C HIS A 366 24.17 10.14 15.44
N PHE A 367 24.96 9.73 16.43
CA PHE A 367 25.34 10.54 17.59
C PHE A 367 26.68 11.26 17.42
N ALA A 368 27.35 11.11 16.27
CA ALA A 368 28.60 11.80 16.00
C ALA A 368 28.37 13.32 15.92
N LYS A 369 29.26 14.09 16.57
CA LYS A 369 29.26 15.56 16.51
C LYS A 369 30.08 16.07 15.33
N ASP A 370 31.19 15.38 15.06
CA ASP A 370 32.11 15.71 13.99
C ASP A 370 31.99 14.67 12.88
N VAL A 371 31.89 15.15 11.65
CA VAL A 371 31.82 14.33 10.43
C VAL A 371 32.88 14.82 9.43
N PRO A 372 33.40 13.96 8.53
CA PRO A 372 34.31 14.41 7.49
C PRO A 372 33.67 15.52 6.64
N LYS A 373 34.42 16.59 6.38
CA LYS A 373 33.91 17.79 5.69
C LYS A 373 33.38 17.46 4.29
N GLU A 374 34.04 16.55 3.62
CA GLU A 374 33.67 16.05 2.29
C GLU A 374 32.30 15.34 2.26
N LEU A 375 31.78 14.88 3.40
CA LEU A 375 30.50 14.17 3.52
C LEU A 375 29.42 15.01 4.21
N GLU A 376 29.72 16.23 4.63
CA GLU A 376 28.79 17.08 5.38
C GLU A 376 27.50 17.34 4.57
N HIS A 377 27.65 17.76 3.31
CA HIS A 377 26.52 17.99 2.41
C HIS A 377 25.72 16.72 2.11
N VAL A 378 26.39 15.57 1.98
CA VAL A 378 25.72 14.27 1.78
C VAL A 378 24.85 13.93 2.98
N LEU A 379 25.36 14.10 4.19
CA LEU A 379 24.60 13.82 5.41
C LEU A 379 23.46 14.82 5.64
N GLU A 380 23.60 16.08 5.25
CA GLU A 380 22.49 17.04 5.26
C GLU A 380 21.37 16.63 4.31
N ALA A 381 21.71 16.19 3.10
CA ALA A 381 20.75 15.68 2.13
C ALA A 381 20.03 14.42 2.63
N VAL A 382 20.77 13.49 3.23
CA VAL A 382 20.20 12.24 3.79
C VAL A 382 19.25 12.53 4.94
N LYS A 383 19.63 13.42 5.86
CA LYS A 383 18.77 13.82 6.99
C LYS A 383 17.48 14.48 6.51
N GLU A 384 17.55 15.32 5.49
CA GLU A 384 16.35 15.89 4.84
C GLU A 384 15.41 14.78 4.35
N ILE A 385 15.95 13.74 3.69
CA ILE A 385 15.14 12.61 3.22
C ILE A 385 14.56 11.82 4.40
N GLU A 386 15.34 11.54 5.46
CA GLU A 386 14.85 10.86 6.67
C GLU A 386 13.73 11.64 7.38
N GLU A 387 13.76 12.98 7.35
CA GLU A 387 12.68 13.83 7.88
C GLU A 387 11.39 13.72 7.05
N LEU A 388 11.51 13.52 5.73
CA LEU A 388 10.37 13.33 4.82
C LEU A 388 9.74 11.93 4.96
N VAL A 389 10.51 10.91 5.31
CA VAL A 389 10.06 9.52 5.50
C VAL A 389 10.46 8.95 6.87
N PRO A 390 9.87 9.45 7.98
CA PRO A 390 10.33 9.14 9.32
C PRO A 390 10.12 7.68 9.72
N GLY A 391 11.07 7.13 10.46
CA GLY A 391 10.98 5.80 11.07
C GLY A 391 11.37 4.64 10.14
N MET A 392 11.92 4.95 8.97
CA MET A 392 12.38 3.96 7.99
C MET A 392 13.91 4.01 7.86
N GLY A 393 14.56 2.84 7.81
CA GLY A 393 15.95 2.76 7.36
C GLY A 393 15.99 2.86 5.84
N LEU A 394 16.91 3.62 5.28
CA LEU A 394 16.96 3.92 3.84
C LEU A 394 18.28 3.46 3.21
N ASP A 395 18.19 3.06 1.95
CA ASP A 395 19.27 2.81 1.02
C ASP A 395 19.21 3.86 -0.09
N ILE A 396 20.26 4.66 -0.21
CA ILE A 396 20.31 5.87 -1.02
C ILE A 396 21.52 5.81 -1.95
N GLU A 397 21.26 5.87 -3.25
CA GLU A 397 22.30 6.08 -4.27
C GLU A 397 22.44 7.58 -4.53
N PHE A 398 23.67 8.10 -4.46
CA PHE A 398 23.93 9.54 -4.57
C PHE A 398 25.20 9.86 -5.37
N ALA A 399 25.33 11.12 -5.75
CA ALA A 399 26.57 11.74 -6.21
C ALA A 399 26.73 13.16 -5.68
N VAL A 400 27.96 13.66 -5.74
CA VAL A 400 28.33 15.05 -5.46
C VAL A 400 29.00 15.61 -6.71
N THR A 401 28.51 16.75 -7.18
CA THR A 401 29.09 17.45 -8.33
C THR A 401 30.28 18.32 -7.92
N LYS A 402 31.07 18.81 -8.88
CA LYS A 402 32.16 19.78 -8.65
C LYS A 402 31.70 21.06 -7.93
N THR A 403 30.42 21.43 -8.04
CA THR A 403 29.85 22.60 -7.35
C THR A 403 29.45 22.31 -5.90
N GLY A 404 29.60 21.06 -5.43
CA GLY A 404 29.21 20.61 -4.10
C GLY A 404 27.73 20.24 -3.98
N GLU A 405 26.99 20.19 -5.09
CA GLU A 405 25.57 19.83 -5.10
C GLU A 405 25.41 18.31 -4.96
N VAL A 406 24.53 17.88 -4.05
CA VAL A 406 24.21 16.46 -3.85
C VAL A 406 23.06 16.07 -4.78
N VAL A 407 23.30 15.07 -5.61
CA VAL A 407 22.32 14.48 -6.52
C VAL A 407 21.90 13.12 -6.00
N ILE A 408 20.59 12.88 -5.91
CA ILE A 408 20.00 11.63 -5.47
C ILE A 408 19.56 10.83 -6.70
N PHE A 409 20.15 9.65 -6.88
CA PHE A 409 19.85 8.75 -7.99
C PHE A 409 18.82 7.70 -7.63
N GLN A 410 18.72 7.33 -6.36
CA GLN A 410 17.76 6.33 -5.90
C GLN A 410 17.55 6.44 -4.39
N VAL A 411 16.34 6.16 -3.92
CA VAL A 411 16.01 6.01 -2.49
C VAL A 411 15.13 4.78 -2.34
N ARG A 412 15.48 3.89 -1.40
CA ARG A 412 14.77 2.64 -1.13
C ARG A 412 14.65 2.39 0.38
N PRO A 413 13.63 1.62 0.83
CA PRO A 413 13.65 1.06 2.18
C PRO A 413 14.78 0.04 2.31
N LEU A 414 15.47 0.04 3.44
CA LEU A 414 16.29 -1.09 3.85
C LEU A 414 15.39 -2.25 4.27
N THR A 415 15.60 -3.42 3.68
CA THR A 415 15.01 -4.68 4.13
C THR A 415 15.61 -5.07 5.48
N LEU A 416 15.03 -4.53 6.55
CA LEU A 416 15.43 -4.81 7.93
C LEU A 416 14.47 -5.83 8.54
N SER A 417 14.98 -6.77 9.33
CA SER A 417 14.14 -7.73 10.04
C SER A 417 13.13 -6.98 10.93
N TYR A 418 11.83 -7.22 10.72
CA TYR A 418 10.73 -6.58 11.44
C TYR A 418 10.90 -6.82 12.96
N GLY A 419 11.30 -5.79 13.70
CA GLY A 419 11.64 -5.86 15.14
C GLY A 419 13.07 -5.42 15.50
N ALA A 420 13.95 -5.18 14.53
CA ALA A 420 15.34 -4.80 14.78
C ALA A 420 15.58 -3.31 15.07
N ILE A 421 14.69 -2.42 14.60
CA ILE A 421 14.85 -0.96 14.80
C ILE A 421 14.57 -0.62 16.27
N LYS A 422 15.64 -0.51 17.05
CA LYS A 422 15.60 0.04 18.40
C LYS A 422 15.43 1.56 18.31
N ASN A 423 14.66 2.12 19.25
CA ASN A 423 14.53 3.56 19.39
C ASN A 423 15.91 4.19 19.63
N ASP A 424 16.34 5.09 18.75
CA ASP A 424 17.65 5.73 18.79
C ASP A 424 17.90 6.45 20.13
N ASN A 425 16.85 7.01 20.77
CA ASN A 425 16.96 7.62 22.10
C ASN A 425 17.32 6.61 23.19
N LEU A 426 16.86 5.37 23.09
CA LEU A 426 17.22 4.30 24.02
C LEU A 426 18.70 3.90 23.85
N VAL A 427 19.18 3.88 22.59
CA VAL A 427 20.58 3.60 22.28
C VAL A 427 21.47 4.73 22.80
N ALA A 428 21.10 5.99 22.55
CA ALA A 428 21.80 7.17 23.07
C ALA A 428 21.91 7.15 24.60
N GLY A 429 20.79 6.89 25.29
CA GLY A 429 20.77 6.82 26.75
C GLY A 429 21.71 5.74 27.32
N ARG A 430 21.78 4.57 26.68
CA ARG A 430 22.73 3.52 27.07
C ARG A 430 24.18 3.91 26.79
N LEU A 431 24.47 4.59 25.68
CA LEU A 431 25.81 5.08 25.38
C LEU A 431 26.28 6.10 26.43
N ASP A 432 25.40 7.00 26.87
CA ASP A 432 25.69 7.97 27.93
C ASP A 432 25.94 7.28 29.28
N GLU A 433 25.17 6.26 29.63
CA GLU A 433 25.38 5.45 30.83
C GLU A 433 26.74 4.75 30.81
N LEU A 434 27.07 4.10 29.69
CA LEU A 434 28.36 3.42 29.49
C LEU A 434 29.52 4.40 29.55
N LYS A 435 29.39 5.58 28.94
CA LYS A 435 30.39 6.66 29.00
C LYS A 435 30.64 7.11 30.44
N LYS A 436 29.58 7.35 31.22
CA LYS A 436 29.70 7.70 32.66
C LYS A 436 30.41 6.61 33.45
N ARG A 437 30.08 5.34 33.18
CA ARG A 437 30.71 4.20 33.85
C ARG A 437 32.20 4.07 33.50
N LEU A 438 32.56 4.24 32.22
CA LEU A 438 33.96 4.25 31.76
C LEU A 438 34.78 5.38 32.38
N LEU A 439 34.22 6.60 32.44
CA LEU A 439 34.85 7.75 33.11
C LEU A 439 35.02 7.49 34.61
N GLY A 440 34.03 6.87 35.26
CA GLY A 440 34.13 6.47 36.67
C GLY A 440 35.22 5.42 36.93
N LEU A 441 35.47 4.51 35.98
CA LEU A 441 36.53 3.50 36.05
C LEU A 441 37.93 4.04 35.75
N SER A 442 38.03 5.17 35.05
CA SER A 442 39.30 5.83 34.69
C SER A 442 39.76 6.87 35.72
N ASN A 443 38.93 7.19 36.71
CA ASN A 443 39.39 7.92 37.89
C ASN A 443 40.23 7.00 38.79
N PRO A 444 41.41 7.44 39.26
CA PRO A 444 42.21 6.66 40.20
C PRO A 444 41.37 6.34 41.43
N ARG A 445 41.34 5.06 41.84
CA ARG A 445 40.75 4.68 43.13
C ARG A 445 41.50 5.46 44.21
N LYS A 446 40.79 6.32 44.95
CA LYS A 446 41.32 6.99 46.14
C LYS A 446 41.63 5.98 47.23
#